data_AF-A0A924CWF3-F1
#
_entry.id   AF-A0A924CWF3-F1
#
_cell.length_a   1.000
_cell.length_b   1.000
_cell.length_c   1.000
_cell.angle_alpha   90.00
_cell.angle_beta   90.00
_cell.angle_gamma   90.00
#
_symmetry.space_group_name_H-M   'P 1'
#
loop_
_entity.id
_entity.type
_entity.pdbx_description
1 polymer ?
#
loop_
_entity_poly.entity_id
_entity_poly.type
_entity_poly.pdbx_seq_one_letter_code
_entity_poly.pdbx_strand_id
1 'polypeptide(L)'
;MKTRLTLLAAMLLAGCGAETPRGPASDAAIAALAGAEAQFRSILPRAIFATQSMAMASYNLGIAENCAIVRPQFDAAINRHLPAWRSNLVKAYRDNVPEAKLAKVAAEGKSGLDTLRPYIAKIAAQMQATSMPLLQEAAADVVTPSVEAGMKIEFKSVDGAARQREMEAAKADGTLFCGLLTSQEMK
;
A
#
# COMPACT_ATOMS: atom_id res chain seq x y z
N MET A 1 -29.85 -26.99 1.33
CA MET A 1 -29.49 -26.41 0.02
C MET A 1 -28.19 -25.65 0.18
N LYS A 2 -27.14 -26.04 -0.57
CA LYS A 2 -25.79 -25.46 -0.52
C LYS A 2 -25.66 -24.43 -1.64
N THR A 3 -25.55 -23.15 -1.31
CA THR A 3 -25.20 -22.11 -2.28
C THR A 3 -23.73 -21.73 -2.06
N ARG A 4 -22.86 -22.19 -2.96
CA ARG A 4 -21.46 -21.79 -3.02
C ARG A 4 -21.40 -20.39 -3.66
N LEU A 5 -20.85 -19.40 -2.96
CA LEU A 5 -20.57 -18.09 -3.52
C LEU A 5 -19.11 -18.04 -3.94
N THR A 6 -18.89 -18.22 -5.24
CA THR A 6 -17.63 -18.00 -5.93
C THR A 6 -17.50 -16.50 -6.20
N LEU A 7 -16.49 -15.82 -5.67
CA LEU A 7 -16.15 -14.45 -6.07
C LEU A 7 -14.66 -14.40 -6.41
N LEU A 8 -14.39 -14.59 -7.71
CA LEU A 8 -13.14 -14.30 -8.37
C LEU A 8 -13.30 -13.00 -9.17
N ALA A 9 -12.36 -12.08 -8.93
CA ALA A 9 -11.70 -11.18 -9.88
C ALA A 9 -12.54 -10.32 -10.84
N ALA A 10 -12.47 -9.00 -10.63
CA ALA A 10 -12.45 -8.00 -11.71
C ALA A 10 -11.89 -6.65 -11.19
N MET A 11 -10.58 -6.58 -10.93
CA MET A 11 -9.88 -5.29 -10.84
C MET A 11 -9.32 -4.94 -12.23
N LEU A 12 -10.19 -4.45 -13.10
CA LEU A 12 -9.79 -3.80 -14.35
C LEU A 12 -9.46 -2.34 -14.05
N LEU A 13 -8.16 -2.09 -13.82
CA LEU A 13 -7.56 -0.77 -13.76
C LEU A 13 -7.71 -0.07 -15.13
N ALA A 14 -8.75 0.74 -15.27
CA ALA A 14 -8.78 1.86 -16.20
C ALA A 14 -8.03 3.04 -15.58
N GLY A 15 -6.70 2.94 -15.54
CA GLY A 15 -5.81 4.07 -15.39
C GLY A 15 -4.97 4.13 -16.66
N CYS A 16 -4.74 5.33 -17.21
CA CYS A 16 -3.88 5.58 -18.37
C CYS A 16 -2.57 4.79 -18.22
N GLY A 17 -2.53 3.60 -18.82
CA GLY A 17 -1.50 2.62 -18.55
C GLY A 17 -0.31 2.95 -19.42
N ALA A 18 0.81 3.30 -18.81
CA ALA A 18 2.09 3.12 -19.46
C ALA A 18 2.12 1.68 -20.01
N GLU A 19 2.29 1.55 -21.33
CA GLU A 19 2.41 0.24 -21.98
C GLU A 19 3.50 -0.54 -21.24
N THR A 20 3.20 -1.77 -20.82
CA THR A 20 4.22 -2.64 -20.21
C THR A 20 5.36 -2.77 -21.22
N PRO A 21 6.61 -2.36 -20.89
CA PRO A 21 7.70 -2.40 -21.85
C PRO A 21 7.85 -3.81 -22.42
N ARG A 22 7.63 -3.98 -23.72
CA ARG A 22 7.85 -5.26 -24.42
C ARG A 22 9.34 -5.38 -24.72
N GLY A 23 9.99 -6.46 -24.28
CA GLY A 23 11.43 -6.62 -24.43
C GLY A 23 12.03 -7.66 -23.47
N PRO A 24 13.36 -7.67 -23.29
CA PRO A 24 14.00 -8.56 -22.32
C PRO A 24 13.44 -8.32 -20.90
N ALA A 25 13.46 -9.35 -20.06
CA ALA A 25 13.03 -9.29 -18.65
C ALA A 25 14.01 -8.46 -17.80
N SER A 26 14.10 -7.16 -18.11
CA SER A 26 14.83 -6.17 -17.33
C SER A 26 14.13 -5.92 -15.99
N ASP A 27 14.88 -5.40 -15.02
CA ASP A 27 14.33 -5.06 -13.71
C ASP A 27 13.20 -4.03 -13.82
N ALA A 28 13.33 -3.08 -14.75
CA ALA A 28 12.28 -2.10 -15.04
C ALA A 28 11.01 -2.75 -15.59
N ALA A 29 11.14 -3.72 -16.51
CA ALA A 29 9.99 -4.46 -17.06
C ALA A 29 9.30 -5.31 -15.98
N ILE A 30 10.08 -6.00 -15.14
CA ILE A 30 9.55 -6.81 -14.02
C ILE A 30 8.84 -5.92 -13.00
N ALA A 31 9.43 -4.79 -12.61
CA ALA A 31 8.84 -3.85 -11.66
C ALA A 31 7.53 -3.23 -12.20
N ALA A 32 7.50 -2.88 -13.48
CA ALA A 32 6.31 -2.35 -14.16
C ALA A 32 5.20 -3.41 -14.26
N LEU A 33 5.55 -4.64 -14.66
CA LEU A 33 4.63 -5.77 -14.73
C LEU A 33 4.00 -6.08 -13.36
N ALA A 34 4.82 -6.10 -12.32
CA ALA A 34 4.37 -6.37 -10.96
C ALA A 34 3.57 -5.19 -10.36
N GLY A 35 3.62 -3.99 -10.97
CA GLY A 35 2.94 -2.81 -10.43
C GLY A 35 3.54 -2.36 -9.10
N ALA A 36 4.88 -2.38 -8.98
CA ALA A 36 5.59 -2.15 -7.72
C ALA A 36 5.14 -0.89 -6.96
N GLU A 37 4.97 0.23 -7.68
CA GLU A 37 4.52 1.48 -7.08
C GLU A 37 3.06 1.44 -6.63
N ALA A 38 2.17 0.89 -7.46
CA ALA A 38 0.76 0.74 -7.10
C ALA A 38 0.59 -0.17 -5.87
N GLN A 39 1.38 -1.25 -5.78
CA GLN A 39 1.41 -2.10 -4.59
C GLN A 39 1.89 -1.34 -3.35
N PHE A 40 2.98 -0.58 -3.46
CA PHE A 40 3.53 0.12 -2.30
C PHE A 40 2.60 1.22 -1.80
N ARG A 41 2.03 2.01 -2.72
CA ARG A 41 1.07 3.08 -2.42
C ARG A 41 -0.23 2.56 -1.81
N SER A 42 -0.65 1.33 -2.10
CA SER A 42 -1.87 0.74 -1.54
C SER A 42 -1.65 0.01 -0.20
N ILE A 43 -0.46 -0.55 0.03
CA ILE A 43 -0.13 -1.26 1.27
C ILE A 43 0.27 -0.29 2.39
N LEU A 44 1.03 0.77 2.07
CA LEU A 44 1.55 1.69 3.08
C LEU A 44 0.45 2.38 3.93
N PRO A 45 -0.67 2.90 3.37
CA PRO A 45 -1.74 3.46 4.18
C PRO A 45 -2.33 2.44 5.16
N ARG A 46 -2.48 1.18 4.75
CA ARG A 46 -2.97 0.12 5.66
C ARG A 46 -2.01 -0.11 6.81
N ALA A 47 -0.70 -0.11 6.55
CA ALA A 47 0.30 -0.25 7.60
C ALA A 47 0.28 0.92 8.59
N ILE A 48 0.10 2.15 8.09
CA ILE A 48 0.01 3.37 8.90
C ILE A 48 -1.23 3.37 9.81
N PHE A 49 -2.42 3.20 9.20
CA PHE A 49 -3.71 3.36 9.87
C PHE A 49 -4.15 2.13 10.67
N ALA A 50 -3.44 1.00 10.54
CA ALA A 50 -3.62 -0.16 11.44
C ALA A 50 -2.94 0.03 12.80
N THR A 51 -2.09 1.06 12.97
CA THR A 51 -1.39 1.28 14.25
C THR A 51 -2.27 1.99 15.27
N GLN A 52 -2.15 1.60 16.54
CA GLN A 52 -2.78 2.32 17.65
C GLN A 52 -2.24 3.76 17.76
N SER A 53 -0.96 3.97 17.48
CA SER A 53 -0.33 5.30 17.53
C SER A 53 -0.98 6.29 16.56
N MET A 54 -1.28 5.86 15.32
CA MET A 54 -2.00 6.70 14.36
C MET A 54 -3.44 6.97 14.81
N ALA A 55 -4.12 5.98 15.39
CA ALA A 55 -5.47 6.18 15.94
C ALA A 55 -5.48 7.23 17.08
N MET A 56 -4.51 7.17 17.99
CA MET A 56 -4.38 8.15 19.08
C MET A 56 -4.03 9.54 18.56
N ALA A 57 -3.09 9.65 17.62
CA ALA A 57 -2.73 10.93 17.00
C ALA A 57 -3.94 11.56 16.29
N SER A 58 -4.68 10.76 15.51
CA SER A 58 -5.90 11.19 14.81
C SER A 58 -6.97 11.66 15.79
N TYR A 59 -7.14 10.98 16.92
CA TYR A 59 -8.10 11.37 17.96
C TYR A 59 -7.71 12.69 18.62
N ASN A 60 -6.44 12.87 19.00
CA ASN A 60 -5.98 14.08 19.69
C ASN A 60 -6.02 15.31 18.77
N LEU A 61 -5.51 15.18 17.55
CA LEU A 61 -5.44 16.28 16.57
C LEU A 61 -6.79 16.54 15.89
N GLY A 62 -7.61 15.52 15.72
CA GLY A 62 -8.71 15.52 14.77
C GLY A 62 -8.25 15.07 13.38
N ILE A 63 -9.22 14.66 12.56
CA ILE A 63 -8.97 14.06 11.25
C ILE A 63 -8.34 15.06 10.29
N ALA A 64 -8.89 16.29 10.23
CA ALA A 64 -8.42 17.30 9.29
C ALA A 64 -6.95 17.68 9.52
N GLU A 65 -6.58 17.96 10.78
CA GLU A 65 -5.21 18.34 11.16
C GLU A 65 -4.24 17.17 11.00
N ASN A 66 -4.63 15.97 11.44
CA ASN A 66 -3.83 14.77 11.23
C ASN A 66 -3.57 14.51 9.74
N CYS A 67 -4.58 14.67 8.88
CA CYS A 67 -4.42 14.48 7.44
C CYS A 67 -3.54 15.54 6.76
N ALA A 68 -3.51 16.77 7.28
CA ALA A 68 -2.58 17.79 6.82
C ALA A 68 -1.11 17.42 7.09
N ILE A 69 -0.85 16.64 8.16
CA ILE A 69 0.47 16.11 8.48
C ILE A 69 0.77 14.84 7.67
N VAL A 70 -0.16 13.89 7.64
CA VAL A 70 0.07 12.56 7.03
C VAL A 70 0.34 12.64 5.53
N ARG A 71 -0.40 13.44 4.77
CA ARG A 71 -0.28 13.50 3.29
C ARG A 71 1.14 13.83 2.79
N PRO A 72 1.79 14.93 3.21
CA PRO A 72 3.15 15.23 2.75
C PRO A 72 4.17 14.18 3.23
N GLN A 73 4.00 13.62 4.43
CA GLN A 73 4.89 12.57 4.92
C GLN A 73 4.75 11.28 4.14
N PHE A 74 3.52 10.93 3.73
CA PHE A 74 3.26 9.78 2.87
C PHE A 74 4.00 9.90 1.54
N ASP A 75 3.88 11.04 0.84
CA ASP A 75 4.58 11.25 -0.42
C ASP A 75 6.11 11.22 -0.25
N ALA A 76 6.63 11.78 0.84
CA ALA A 76 8.05 11.72 1.18
C ALA A 76 8.51 10.27 1.44
N ALA A 77 7.74 9.48 2.18
CA ALA A 77 8.01 8.08 2.46
C ALA A 77 7.96 7.23 1.17
N ILE A 78 6.99 7.47 0.29
CA ILE A 78 6.94 6.80 -1.02
C ILE A 78 8.22 7.10 -1.81
N ASN A 79 8.61 8.37 -1.94
CA ASN A 79 9.80 8.75 -2.71
C ASN A 79 11.08 8.15 -2.14
N ARG A 80 11.21 8.09 -0.81
CA ARG A 80 12.37 7.54 -0.11
C ARG A 80 12.48 6.02 -0.27
N HIS A 81 11.38 5.30 -0.07
CA HIS A 81 11.40 3.84 0.13
C HIS A 81 11.03 3.02 -1.11
N LEU A 82 10.37 3.64 -2.10
CA LEU A 82 9.95 2.95 -3.32
C LEU A 82 11.11 2.31 -4.12
N PRO A 83 12.31 2.90 -4.22
CA PRO A 83 13.43 2.24 -4.89
C PRO A 83 13.82 0.90 -4.23
N ALA A 84 13.89 0.85 -2.90
CA ALA A 84 14.20 -0.37 -2.16
C ALA A 84 13.07 -1.41 -2.29
N TRP A 85 11.81 -0.97 -2.20
CA TRP A 85 10.65 -1.84 -2.42
C TRP A 85 10.67 -2.48 -3.82
N ARG A 86 10.94 -1.67 -4.86
CA ARG A 86 11.08 -2.13 -6.25
C ARG A 86 12.19 -3.17 -6.37
N SER A 87 13.36 -2.90 -5.78
CA SER A 87 14.49 -3.84 -5.78
C SER A 87 14.12 -5.19 -5.16
N ASN A 88 13.49 -5.16 -3.98
CA ASN A 88 13.03 -6.37 -3.30
C ASN A 88 12.04 -7.18 -4.14
N LEU A 89 11.09 -6.50 -4.80
CA LEU A 89 10.08 -7.14 -5.66
C LEU A 89 10.71 -7.79 -6.88
N VAL A 90 11.60 -7.08 -7.57
CA VAL A 90 12.34 -7.64 -8.70
C VAL A 90 13.15 -8.86 -8.28
N LYS A 91 13.85 -8.78 -7.14
CA LYS A 91 14.60 -9.91 -6.60
C LYS A 91 13.69 -11.11 -6.31
N ALA A 92 12.54 -10.89 -5.67
CA ALA A 92 11.59 -11.96 -5.38
C ALA A 92 11.07 -12.65 -6.65
N TYR A 93 10.85 -11.89 -7.73
CA TYR A 93 10.50 -12.47 -9.02
C TYR A 93 11.65 -13.29 -9.62
N ARG A 94 12.86 -12.74 -9.65
CA ARG A 94 14.05 -13.44 -10.21
C ARG A 94 14.39 -14.73 -9.46
N ASP A 95 14.27 -14.72 -8.13
CA ASP A 95 14.61 -15.88 -7.31
C ASP A 95 13.58 -17.02 -7.42
N ASN A 96 12.32 -16.70 -7.71
CA ASN A 96 11.23 -17.69 -7.65
C ASN A 96 10.66 -18.09 -9.01
N VAL A 97 10.85 -17.28 -10.05
CA VAL A 97 10.30 -17.52 -11.37
C VAL A 97 11.43 -17.87 -12.33
N PRO A 98 11.34 -19.00 -13.07
CA PRO A 98 12.34 -19.34 -14.08
C PRO A 98 12.50 -18.20 -15.10
N GLU A 99 13.75 -17.89 -15.47
CA GLU A 99 14.08 -16.78 -16.35
C GLU A 99 13.30 -16.83 -17.68
N ALA A 100 13.18 -18.01 -18.29
CA ALA A 100 12.40 -18.20 -19.51
C ALA A 100 10.92 -17.83 -19.35
N LYS A 101 10.34 -18.01 -18.16
CA LYS A 101 8.96 -17.60 -17.86
C LYS A 101 8.87 -16.09 -17.66
N LEU A 102 9.83 -15.48 -16.97
CA LEU A 102 9.89 -14.01 -16.85
C LEU A 102 10.03 -13.34 -18.22
N ALA A 103 10.90 -13.87 -19.09
CA ALA A 103 11.07 -13.40 -20.46
C ALA A 103 9.77 -13.51 -21.28
N LYS A 104 9.06 -14.64 -21.15
CA LYS A 104 7.75 -14.83 -21.79
C LYS A 104 6.74 -13.78 -21.33
N VAL A 105 6.63 -13.54 -20.03
CA VAL A 105 5.67 -12.54 -19.50
C VAL A 105 6.09 -11.11 -19.85
N ALA A 106 7.38 -10.80 -19.90
CA ALA A 106 7.86 -9.51 -20.38
C ALA A 106 7.51 -9.25 -21.86
N ALA A 107 7.52 -10.29 -22.70
CA ALA A 107 7.11 -10.20 -24.10
C ALA A 107 5.58 -10.10 -24.27
N GLU A 108 4.81 -10.86 -23.49
CA GLU A 108 3.35 -10.96 -23.59
C GLU A 108 2.59 -9.89 -22.77
N GLY A 109 3.28 -9.18 -21.88
CA GLY A 109 2.71 -8.20 -20.97
C GLY A 109 1.62 -8.80 -20.07
N LYS A 110 0.51 -8.08 -19.90
CA LYS A 110 -0.61 -8.51 -19.03
C LYS A 110 -1.19 -9.89 -19.42
N SER A 111 -1.15 -10.26 -20.70
CA SER A 111 -1.68 -11.56 -21.16
C SER A 111 -0.86 -12.75 -20.67
N GLY A 112 0.42 -12.53 -20.32
CA GLY A 112 1.31 -13.55 -19.79
C GLY A 112 1.21 -13.75 -18.27
N LEU A 113 0.52 -12.86 -17.53
CA LEU A 113 0.50 -12.86 -16.06
C LEU A 113 0.02 -14.18 -15.44
N ASP A 114 -0.89 -14.89 -16.12
CA ASP A 114 -1.37 -16.20 -15.70
C ASP A 114 -0.25 -17.25 -15.58
N THR A 115 0.82 -17.08 -16.36
CA THR A 115 2.03 -17.90 -16.28
C THR A 115 2.73 -17.77 -14.91
N LEU A 116 2.53 -16.65 -14.21
CA LEU A 116 3.14 -16.39 -12.91
C LEU A 116 2.36 -16.99 -11.75
N ARG A 117 1.09 -17.39 -11.96
CA ARG A 117 0.19 -17.88 -10.92
C ARG A 117 0.80 -18.93 -9.98
N PRO A 118 1.55 -19.95 -10.47
CA PRO A 118 2.17 -20.95 -9.60
C PRO A 118 3.24 -20.39 -8.64
N TYR A 119 3.78 -19.21 -8.92
CA TYR A 119 4.91 -18.62 -8.19
C TYR A 119 4.48 -17.53 -7.20
N ILE A 120 3.25 -17.01 -7.31
CA ILE A 120 2.76 -15.86 -6.52
C ILE A 120 2.95 -16.07 -5.02
N ALA A 121 2.62 -17.25 -4.49
CA ALA A 121 2.75 -17.53 -3.06
C ALA A 121 4.21 -17.41 -2.57
N LYS A 122 5.18 -17.87 -3.36
CA LYS A 122 6.60 -17.79 -3.01
C LYS A 122 7.13 -16.36 -3.12
N ILE A 123 6.74 -15.65 -4.19
CA ILE A 123 7.05 -14.22 -4.36
C ILE A 123 6.52 -13.42 -3.17
N ALA A 124 5.27 -13.65 -2.77
CA ALA A 124 4.64 -12.97 -1.64
C ALA A 124 5.34 -13.28 -0.31
N ALA A 125 5.67 -14.54 -0.05
CA ALA A 125 6.40 -14.94 1.16
C ALA A 125 7.78 -14.27 1.24
N GLN A 126 8.50 -14.22 0.11
CA GLN A 126 9.79 -13.54 0.06
C GLN A 126 9.64 -12.02 0.23
N MET A 127 8.67 -11.39 -0.43
CA MET A 127 8.38 -9.97 -0.25
C MET A 127 8.05 -9.63 1.20
N GLN A 128 7.25 -10.46 1.86
CA GLN A 128 6.98 -10.29 3.29
C GLN A 128 8.26 -10.38 4.11
N ALA A 129 9.13 -11.35 3.84
CA ALA A 129 10.38 -11.52 4.58
C ALA A 129 11.36 -10.35 4.38
N THR A 130 11.50 -9.85 3.15
CA THR A 130 12.50 -8.82 2.81
C THR A 130 12.00 -7.39 2.96
N SER A 131 10.69 -7.17 2.83
CA SER A 131 10.11 -5.83 2.75
C SER A 131 9.28 -5.45 3.98
N MET A 132 9.04 -6.35 4.93
CA MET A 132 8.38 -5.97 6.19
C MET A 132 9.17 -4.91 6.98
N PRO A 133 10.51 -5.01 7.15
CA PRO A 133 11.26 -3.96 7.84
C PRO A 133 11.17 -2.60 7.11
N LEU A 134 11.25 -2.62 5.78
CA LEU A 134 11.10 -1.42 4.95
C LEU A 134 9.70 -0.79 5.10
N LEU A 135 8.65 -1.62 5.13
CA LEU A 135 7.28 -1.15 5.31
C LEU A 135 7.07 -0.54 6.71
N GLN A 136 7.69 -1.12 7.74
CA GLN A 136 7.67 -0.59 9.10
C GLN A 136 8.38 0.77 9.18
N GLU A 137 9.55 0.90 8.56
CA GLU A 137 10.30 2.16 8.50
C GLU A 137 9.51 3.24 7.75
N ALA A 138 8.97 2.89 6.57
CA ALA A 138 8.14 3.81 5.78
C ALA A 138 6.87 4.23 6.55
N ALA A 139 6.23 3.32 7.28
CA ALA A 139 5.08 3.67 8.12
C ALA A 139 5.49 4.57 9.29
N ALA A 140 6.64 4.31 9.92
CA ALA A 140 7.16 5.13 11.02
C ALA A 140 7.46 6.57 10.57
N ASP A 141 8.04 6.75 9.38
CA ASP A 141 8.28 8.06 8.77
C ASP A 141 6.98 8.90 8.65
N VAL A 142 5.84 8.25 8.44
CA VAL A 142 4.53 8.92 8.34
C VAL A 142 3.83 9.09 9.69
N VAL A 143 3.92 8.09 10.57
CA VAL A 143 3.23 8.08 11.86
C VAL A 143 3.91 9.02 12.86
N THR A 144 5.24 9.04 12.90
CA THR A 144 6.00 9.75 13.95
C THR A 144 5.66 11.24 14.04
N PRO A 145 5.62 12.02 12.95
CA PRO A 145 5.28 13.44 13.02
C PRO A 145 3.86 13.69 13.57
N SER A 146 2.92 12.80 13.25
CA SER A 146 1.54 12.89 13.73
C SER A 146 1.45 12.60 15.23
N VAL A 147 2.18 11.60 15.71
CA VAL A 147 2.27 11.27 17.14
C VAL A 147 2.92 12.42 17.92
N GLU A 148 4.04 12.94 17.43
CA GLU A 148 4.73 14.07 18.06
C GLU A 148 3.85 15.33 18.14
N ALA A 149 3.05 15.60 17.11
CA ALA A 149 2.07 16.68 17.13
C ALA A 149 0.94 16.40 18.13
N GLY A 150 0.37 15.19 18.11
CA GLY A 150 -0.72 14.79 19.00
C GLY A 150 -0.33 14.73 20.48
N MET A 151 0.95 14.48 20.79
CA MET A 151 1.47 14.51 22.16
C MET A 151 1.57 15.93 22.75
N LYS A 152 1.53 16.97 21.90
CA LYS A 152 1.54 18.38 22.36
C LYS A 152 0.15 18.87 22.77
N ILE A 153 -0.89 18.09 22.49
CA ILE A 153 -2.27 18.41 22.88
C ILE A 153 -2.53 17.93 24.31
N GLU A 154 -2.98 18.84 25.17
CA GLU A 154 -3.40 18.47 26.52
C GLU A 154 -4.71 17.68 26.46
N PHE A 155 -4.72 16.42 26.94
CA PHE A 155 -5.92 15.56 26.84
C PHE A 155 -7.19 16.19 27.42
N LYS A 156 -7.08 16.98 28.50
CA LYS A 156 -8.21 17.66 29.14
C LYS A 156 -8.87 18.75 28.27
N SER A 157 -8.18 19.24 27.23
CA SER A 157 -8.72 20.24 26.31
C SER A 157 -9.48 19.63 25.13
N VAL A 158 -9.44 18.30 24.98
CA VAL A 158 -10.12 17.58 23.91
C VAL A 158 -11.57 17.29 24.31
N ASP A 159 -12.53 17.75 23.51
CA ASP A 159 -13.91 17.26 23.59
C ASP A 159 -13.98 15.83 23.04
N GLY A 160 -13.88 14.86 23.93
CA GLY A 160 -13.84 13.45 23.55
C GLY A 160 -15.12 12.95 22.86
N ALA A 161 -16.28 13.51 23.19
CA ALA A 161 -17.54 13.13 22.55
C ALA A 161 -17.60 13.66 21.12
N ALA A 162 -17.10 14.88 20.88
CA ALA A 162 -16.96 15.42 19.53
C ALA A 162 -15.95 14.62 18.70
N ARG A 163 -14.78 14.27 19.27
CA ARG A 163 -13.76 13.47 18.57
C ARG A 163 -14.24 12.07 18.23
N GLN A 164 -14.95 11.40 19.12
CA GLN A 164 -15.50 10.08 18.82
C GLN A 164 -16.48 10.14 17.62
N ARG A 165 -17.37 11.13 17.58
CA ARG A 165 -18.28 11.32 16.45
C ARG A 165 -17.55 11.62 15.15
N GLU A 166 -16.50 12.44 15.21
CA GLU A 166 -15.64 12.74 14.06
C GLU A 166 -14.96 11.47 13.52
N MET A 167 -14.37 10.65 14.40
CA MET A 167 -13.69 9.40 14.02
C MET A 167 -14.67 8.40 13.39
N GLU A 168 -15.89 8.29 13.93
CA GLU A 168 -16.93 7.42 13.38
C GLU A 168 -17.42 7.90 12.01
N ALA A 169 -17.62 9.20 11.83
CA ALA A 169 -17.98 9.78 10.55
C ALA A 169 -16.87 9.54 9.51
N ALA A 170 -15.61 9.79 9.88
CA ALA A 170 -14.46 9.59 9.00
C ALA A 170 -14.24 8.13 8.62
N LYS A 171 -14.57 7.20 9.52
CA LYS A 171 -14.57 5.77 9.22
C LYS A 171 -15.68 5.40 8.24
N ALA A 172 -16.87 5.99 8.39
CA ALA A 172 -18.03 5.70 7.55
C ALA A 172 -17.88 6.24 6.11
N ASP A 173 -17.28 7.42 5.95
CA ASP A 173 -17.08 8.05 4.63
C ASP A 173 -15.70 7.74 4.01
N GLY A 174 -14.80 7.09 4.75
CA GLY A 174 -13.48 6.67 4.31
C GLY A 174 -12.40 7.75 4.37
N THR A 175 -12.72 8.94 4.90
CA THR A 175 -11.75 10.03 5.08
C THR A 175 -10.73 9.74 6.19
N LEU A 176 -10.95 8.70 7.00
CA LEU A 176 -9.99 8.25 8.02
C LEU A 176 -8.62 7.94 7.41
N PHE A 177 -8.56 7.51 6.16
CA PHE A 177 -7.31 7.24 5.43
C PHE A 177 -6.75 8.48 4.73
N CYS A 178 -7.24 9.68 5.04
CA CYS A 178 -6.83 10.94 4.45
C CYS A 178 -6.96 11.01 2.93
N GLY A 179 -7.81 10.18 2.33
CA GLY A 179 -7.94 10.03 0.87
C GLY A 179 -6.80 9.26 0.20
N LEU A 180 -5.96 8.55 0.98
CA LEU A 180 -4.84 7.75 0.48
C LEU A 180 -5.28 6.37 -0.03
N LEU A 181 -6.47 5.91 0.34
CA LEU A 181 -7.09 4.69 -0.20
C LEU A 181 -8.35 5.05 -0.99
N THR A 182 -8.56 4.37 -2.10
CA THR A 182 -9.82 4.44 -2.83
C THR A 182 -10.93 3.67 -2.13
N SER A 183 -12.19 3.95 -2.47
CA SER A 183 -13.36 3.22 -1.94
C SER A 183 -13.38 1.73 -2.25
N GLN A 184 -12.65 1.28 -3.27
CA GLN A 184 -12.44 -0.14 -3.56
C GLN A 184 -11.39 -0.78 -2.66
N GLU A 185 -10.39 -0.01 -2.23
CA GLU A 185 -9.33 -0.49 -1.34
C GLU A 185 -9.73 -0.47 0.13
N MET A 186 -10.79 0.24 0.51
CA MET A 186 -11.29 0.26 1.89
C MET A 186 -12.18 -0.93 2.29
N LYS A 187 -12.57 -1.78 1.32
CA LYS A 187 -13.35 -3.01 1.53
C LYS A 187 -12.44 -4.19 1.83
#